data_AF-A0A2S9G8P9-F1
#
_entry.id   AF-A0A2S9G8P9-F1
#
_cell.length_a   1.000
_cell.length_b   1.000
_cell.length_c   1.000
_cell.angle_alpha   90.00
_cell.angle_beta   90.00
_cell.angle_gamma   90.00
#
_symmetry.space_group_name_H-M   'P 1'
#
loop_
_entity.id
_entity.type
_entity.pdbx_description
1 polymer ?
#
loop_
_entity_poly.entity_id
_entity_poly.type
_entity_poly.pdbx_seq_one_letter_code
_entity_poly.pdbx_strand_id
1 'polypeptide(L)' 'WAAEHDVPLVDLKAAVGEEVMSGRGNPDGIHWNFEAHQAVAERMIKGLAEAGVHVPASGG' A
#
# COMPACT_ATOMS: atom_id res chain seq x y z
N TRP A 1 -13.38 9.86 -8.39
CA TRP A 1 -13.89 9.33 -7.11
C TRP A 1 -13.19 9.89 -5.88
N ALA A 2 -11.98 9.47 -5.48
CA ALA A 2 -11.38 9.89 -4.20
C ALA A 2 -11.30 11.42 -4.04
N ALA A 3 -10.82 12.12 -5.08
CA ALA A 3 -10.80 13.57 -5.13
C ALA A 3 -12.20 14.22 -5.15
N GLU A 4 -13.19 13.58 -5.77
CA GLU A 4 -14.58 14.10 -5.80
C GLU A 4 -15.26 14.01 -4.43
N HIS A 5 -14.81 13.08 -3.58
CA HIS A 5 -15.40 12.78 -2.28
C HIS A 5 -14.51 13.17 -1.08
N ASP A 6 -13.40 13.87 -1.34
CA ASP A 6 -12.42 14.29 -0.31
C ASP A 6 -11.92 13.12 0.56
N VAL A 7 -11.64 11.98 -0.09
CA VAL A 7 -11.12 10.78 0.57
C VAL A 7 -9.61 10.67 0.29
N PRO A 8 -8.75 10.58 1.33
CA PRO A 8 -7.32 10.31 1.14
C PRO A 8 -7.09 9.00 0.37
N LEU A 9 -6.18 9.02 -0.60
CA LEU A 9 -5.91 7.88 -1.48
C LEU A 9 -4.45 7.45 -1.40
N VAL A 10 -4.23 6.15 -1.17
CA VAL A 10 -2.91 5.53 -1.29
C VAL A 10 -2.80 4.84 -2.65
N ASP A 11 -1.78 5.19 -3.43
CA ASP A 11 -1.51 4.56 -4.72
C ASP A 11 -0.85 3.19 -4.53
N LEU A 12 -1.69 2.15 -4.51
CA LEU A 12 -1.27 0.75 -4.47
C LEU A 12 -0.57 0.32 -5.77
N LYS A 13 -0.99 0.82 -6.93
CA LYS A 13 -0.39 0.44 -8.21
C LYS A 13 1.08 0.80 -8.24
N ALA A 14 1.42 2.00 -7.76
CA ALA A 14 2.81 2.41 -7.68
C ALA A 14 3.62 1.53 -6.68
N ALA A 15 2.98 0.81 -5.75
CA ALA A 15 3.65 0.03 -4.71
C ALA A 15 3.93 -1.39 -5.20
N VAL A 16 3.00 -1.94 -5.98
CA VAL A 16 3.00 -3.35 -6.37
C VAL A 16 3.29 -3.55 -7.85
N GLY A 17 3.29 -2.49 -8.66
CA GLY A 17 3.30 -2.58 -10.12
C GLY A 17 4.51 -3.33 -10.69
N GLU A 18 5.71 -3.05 -10.21
CA GLU A 18 6.92 -3.76 -10.63
C GLU A 18 6.86 -5.24 -10.27
N GLU A 19 6.43 -5.54 -9.04
CA GLU A 19 6.34 -6.89 -8.50
C GLU A 19 5.32 -7.76 -9.26
N VAL A 20 4.19 -7.16 -9.63
CA VAL A 20 3.15 -7.80 -10.44
C VAL A 20 3.65 -7.99 -11.88
N MET A 21 4.20 -6.96 -12.51
CA MET A 21 4.58 -7.01 -13.93
C MET A 21 5.84 -7.84 -14.20
N SER A 22 6.69 -8.04 -13.19
CA SER A 22 7.85 -8.93 -13.26
C SER A 22 7.50 -10.41 -13.02
N GLY A 23 6.23 -10.72 -12.71
CA GLY A 23 5.78 -12.08 -12.41
C GLY A 23 6.30 -12.62 -11.08
N ARG A 24 6.73 -11.74 -10.16
CA ARG A 24 7.19 -12.13 -8.82
C ARG A 24 6.05 -12.30 -7.81
N GLY A 25 4.82 -11.93 -8.17
CA GLY A 25 3.61 -12.23 -7.40
C GLY A 25 3.20 -13.71 -7.50
N ASN A 26 2.11 -14.07 -6.82
CA ASN A 26 1.56 -15.42 -6.90
C ASN A 26 0.95 -15.71 -8.29
N PRO A 27 0.86 -16.99 -8.69
CA PRO A 27 0.31 -17.39 -9.99
C PRO A 27 -1.15 -17.00 -10.24
N ASP A 28 -1.90 -16.61 -9.21
CA ASP A 28 -3.29 -16.16 -9.32
C ASP A 28 -3.42 -14.73 -9.88
N GLY A 29 -2.32 -13.99 -9.99
CA GLY A 29 -2.32 -12.61 -10.49
C GLY A 29 -2.96 -11.60 -9.54
N ILE A 30 -3.25 -11.99 -8.30
CA ILE A 30 -3.93 -11.16 -7.28
C ILE A 30 -3.04 -10.99 -6.06
N HIS A 31 -2.42 -12.06 -5.55
CA HIS A 31 -1.59 -11.99 -4.36
C HIS A 31 -0.16 -11.57 -4.68
N TRP A 32 0.38 -10.67 -3.88
CA TRP A 32 1.71 -10.13 -4.07
C TRP A 32 2.77 -10.93 -3.31
N ASN A 33 4.03 -10.70 -3.63
CA ASN A 33 5.13 -11.19 -2.81
C ASN A 33 5.33 -10.33 -1.55
N PHE A 34 6.26 -10.77 -0.70
CA PHE A 34 6.55 -10.10 0.55
C PHE A 34 7.08 -8.67 0.37
N GLU A 35 7.87 -8.41 -0.68
CA GLU A 35 8.40 -7.07 -0.96
C GLU A 35 7.27 -6.07 -1.28
N ALA A 36 6.30 -6.46 -2.10
CA ALA A 36 5.11 -5.66 -2.35
C ALA A 36 4.26 -5.44 -1.10
N HIS A 37 4.13 -6.46 -0.23
CA HIS A 37 3.45 -6.30 1.06
C HIS A 37 4.13 -5.26 1.94
N GLN A 38 5.46 -5.27 2.02
CA GLN A 38 6.22 -4.26 2.75
C GLN A 38 6.04 -2.86 2.14
N ALA A 39 6.16 -2.72 0.81
CA ALA A 39 6.00 -1.44 0.13
C ALA A 39 4.59 -0.84 0.34
N VAL A 40 3.55 -1.69 0.37
CA VAL A 40 2.19 -1.26 0.69
C VAL A 40 2.09 -0.81 2.15
N ALA A 41 2.67 -1.55 3.10
CA ALA A 41 2.67 -1.17 4.51
C ALA A 41 3.32 0.20 4.74
N GLU A 42 4.50 0.44 4.16
CA GLU A 42 5.22 1.72 4.26
C GLU A 42 4.37 2.89 3.75
N ARG A 43 3.66 2.69 2.62
CA ARG A 43 2.79 3.72 2.07
C ARG A 43 1.51 3.93 2.84
N MET A 44 0.94 2.88 3.42
CA MET A 44 -0.21 2.99 4.30
C MET A 44 0.15 3.81 5.55
N ILE A 45 1.29 3.53 6.18
CA ILE A 45 1.76 4.30 7.35
C ILE A 45 1.93 5.78 6.97
N LYS A 46 2.58 6.06 5.84
CA LYS A 46 2.72 7.43 5.34
C LYS A 46 1.36 8.10 5.08
N GLY A 47 0.46 7.45 4.35
CA GLY A 47 -0.84 8.00 4.00
C GLY A 47 -1.74 8.24 5.22
N LEU A 48 -1.67 7.37 6.22
CA LEU A 48 -2.34 7.56 7.51
C LEU A 48 -1.81 8.79 8.24
N ALA A 49 -0.48 8.96 8.29
CA ALA A 49 0.13 10.14 8.90
C ALA A 49 -0.26 11.45 8.19
N GLU A 50 -0.26 11.45 6.85
CA GLU A 50 -0.70 12.59 6.03
C GLU A 50 -2.20 12.91 6.23
N ALA A 51 -3.02 11.90 6.50
CA ALA A 51 -4.43 12.04 6.86
C ALA A 51 -4.66 12.42 8.34
N GLY A 52 -3.60 12.64 9.13
CA GLY A 52 -3.69 13.01 10.54
C GLY A 52 -3.98 11.84 11.50
N VAL A 53 -3.86 10.59 11.04
CA VAL A 53 -4.03 9.40 11.89
C VAL A 53 -2.71 9.09 12.59
N HIS A 54 -2.72 9.07 13.93
CA HIS A 54 -1.58 8.63 14.72
C HIS A 54 -1.63 7.12 14.92
N VAL A 55 -0.70 6.40 14.30
CA VAL A 55 -0.53 4.96 14.54
C VAL A 55 0.37 4.79 15.76
N PRO A 56 -0.14 4.26 16.89
CA PRO A 56 0.71 3.98 18.05
C PRO A 56 1.79 2.98 17.66
N ALA A 57 2.99 3.13 18.21
CA ALA A 57 4.05 2.14 18.05
C ALA A 57 3.51 0.77 18.50
N SER A 58 3.76 -0.27 17.70
CA SER A 58 3.40 -1.63 18.07
C SER A 58 4.05 -1.95 19.42
N GLY A 59 3.24 -2.05 20.46
CA GLY A 59 3.72 -2.45 21.79
C GLY A 59 4.39 -3.80 21.68
N GLY A 60 5.68 -3.85 21.99
CA GLY A 60 6.42 -5.10 22.19
C GLY A 60 6.10 -5.76 23.52
#